data_AF-A0AA43EDY6-F1
#
_entry.id   AF-A0AA43EDY6-F1
#
_cell.length_a   1.000
_cell.length_b   1.000
_cell.length_c   1.000
_cell.angle_alpha   90.00
_cell.angle_beta   90.00
_cell.angle_gamma   90.00
#
_symmetry.space_group_name_H-M   'P 1'
#
loop_
_entity.id
_entity.type
_entity.pdbx_description
1 polymer ?
#
loop_
_entity_poly.entity_id
_entity_poly.type
_entity_poly.pdbx_seq_one_letter_code
_entity_poly.pdbx_strand_id
1 'polypeptide(L)'
;MTDIYYARSMAIAKRRTMQINFANDQYQVVDTVDGTVERTTNAPDGITFAASNNPNFYAWGLADAADITVAGSTSSVVVSVLPSGSVEHANY
;
A
#
# COMPACT_ATOMS: atom_id res chain seq x y z
N MET A 1 -1.93 5.36 -6.46
CA MET A 1 -3.21 4.78 -5.97
C MET A 1 -3.58 3.47 -6.65
N THR A 2 -3.19 3.23 -7.91
CA THR A 2 -3.46 1.98 -8.66
C THR A 2 -2.93 0.72 -7.97
N ASP A 3 -1.80 0.81 -7.27
CA ASP A 3 -1.11 -0.35 -6.70
C ASP A 3 -1.77 -0.90 -5.43
N ILE A 4 -2.45 -0.05 -4.65
CA ILE A 4 -3.23 -0.49 -3.48
C ILE A 4 -4.44 -1.31 -3.94
N TYR A 5 -5.16 -0.82 -4.95
CA TYR A 5 -6.26 -1.56 -5.57
C TYR A 5 -5.77 -2.85 -6.25
N TYR A 6 -4.56 -2.84 -6.82
CA TYR A 6 -3.93 -4.02 -7.36
C TYR A 6 -3.62 -5.07 -6.28
N ALA A 7 -3.02 -4.68 -5.15
CA ALA A 7 -2.76 -5.58 -4.03
C ALA A 7 -4.04 -6.25 -3.52
N ARG A 8 -5.12 -5.47 -3.35
CA ARG A 8 -6.44 -5.99 -2.98
C ARG A 8 -6.99 -6.97 -4.01
N SER A 9 -6.94 -6.61 -5.30
CA SER A 9 -7.45 -7.46 -6.38
C SER A 9 -6.66 -8.77 -6.47
N MET A 10 -5.35 -8.70 -6.27
CA MET A 10 -4.47 -9.87 -6.27
C MET A 10 -4.73 -10.80 -5.09
N ALA A 11 -4.94 -10.24 -3.89
CA ALA A 11 -5.28 -11.00 -2.70
C ALA A 11 -6.55 -11.84 -2.92
N ILE A 12 -7.58 -11.23 -3.49
CA ILE A 12 -8.85 -11.89 -3.83
C ILE A 12 -8.64 -12.94 -4.93
N ALA A 13 -7.95 -12.58 -6.02
CA ALA A 13 -7.77 -13.46 -7.17
C ALA A 13 -6.94 -14.72 -6.83
N LYS A 14 -5.85 -14.56 -6.07
CA LYS A 14 -4.97 -15.66 -5.66
C LYS A 14 -5.46 -16.39 -4.40
N ARG A 15 -6.47 -15.84 -3.71
CA ARG A 15 -6.92 -16.30 -2.38
C ARG A 15 -5.78 -16.34 -1.35
N ARG A 16 -4.97 -15.30 -1.34
CA ARG A 16 -3.78 -15.16 -0.49
C ARG A 16 -3.71 -13.76 0.12
N THR A 17 -2.91 -13.61 1.16
CA THR A 17 -2.70 -12.30 1.79
C THR A 17 -1.55 -11.59 1.09
N MET A 18 -1.81 -10.36 0.63
CA MET A 18 -0.83 -9.48 -0.02
C MET A 18 -0.49 -8.34 0.94
N GLN A 19 0.79 -8.12 1.22
CA GLN A 19 1.24 -6.99 2.03
C GLN A 19 1.79 -5.88 1.14
N ILE A 20 1.48 -4.63 1.49
CA ILE A 20 2.20 -3.49 0.94
C ILE A 20 3.33 -3.14 1.90
N ASN A 21 4.57 -3.41 1.50
CA ASN A 21 5.75 -3.09 2.26
C ASN A 21 6.29 -1.73 1.85
N PHE A 22 6.25 -0.74 2.75
CA PHE A 22 6.75 0.61 2.51
C PHE A 22 8.18 0.78 2.98
N ALA A 23 8.98 1.46 2.15
CA ALA A 23 10.28 2.00 2.48
C ALA A 23 10.34 3.47 2.01
N ASN A 24 11.31 4.24 2.51
CA ASN A 24 11.36 5.69 2.23
C ASN A 24 11.32 6.02 0.73
N ASP A 25 12.01 5.22 -0.10
CA ASP A 25 12.18 5.51 -1.54
C ASP A 25 11.43 4.53 -2.46
N GLN A 26 10.66 3.60 -1.90
CA GLN A 26 9.89 2.63 -2.68
C GLN A 26 8.80 1.96 -1.85
N TYR A 27 7.85 1.32 -2.52
CA TYR A 27 7.00 0.32 -1.87
C TYR A 27 6.83 -0.90 -2.77
N GLN A 28 6.50 -2.02 -2.14
CA GLN A 28 6.38 -3.31 -2.81
C GLN A 28 5.06 -3.99 -2.43
N VAL A 29 4.46 -4.70 -3.38
CA VAL A 29 3.35 -5.62 -3.13
C VAL A 29 3.94 -7.02 -3.04
N VAL A 30 3.81 -7.65 -1.88
CA VAL A 30 4.45 -8.93 -1.55
C VAL A 30 3.39 -9.96 -1.18
N ASP A 31 3.48 -11.16 -1.75
CA ASP A 31 2.72 -12.32 -1.28
C ASP A 31 3.32 -12.80 0.05
N THR A 32 2.54 -12.72 1.12
CA THR A 32 3.01 -13.09 2.47
C THR A 32 3.19 -14.59 2.66
N VAL A 33 2.63 -15.42 1.79
CA VAL A 33 2.69 -16.89 1.91
C VAL A 33 4.08 -17.41 1.53
N ASP A 34 4.66 -16.87 0.46
CA ASP A 34 5.94 -17.35 -0.09
C ASP A 34 7.00 -16.25 -0.25
N GLY A 35 6.66 -14.99 0.05
CA GLY A 35 7.57 -13.86 -0.03
C GLY A 35 7.78 -13.30 -1.44
N THR A 36 7.02 -13.77 -2.45
CA THR A 36 7.14 -13.28 -3.82
C THR A 36 6.77 -11.81 -3.91
N VAL A 37 7.64 -11.01 -4.53
CA VAL A 37 7.36 -9.62 -4.87
C VAL A 37 6.58 -9.58 -6.18
N GLU A 38 5.30 -9.23 -6.10
CA GLU A 38 4.40 -9.12 -7.26
C GLU A 38 4.59 -7.79 -8.00
N ARG A 39 4.96 -6.73 -7.26
CA ARG A 39 5.21 -5.40 -7.82
C ARG A 39 6.14 -4.59 -6.94
N THR A 40 6.99 -3.79 -7.59
CA THR A 40 7.82 -2.76 -6.95
C THR A 40 7.53 -1.42 -7.60
N THR A 41 7.32 -0.40 -6.78
CA THR A 41 7.16 0.98 -7.22
C THR A 41 8.19 1.85 -6.50
N ASN A 42 9.07 2.49 -7.25
CA ASN A 42 10.05 3.43 -6.71
C ASN A 42 9.45 4.84 -6.62
N ALA A 43 9.87 5.58 -5.62
CA ALA A 43 9.54 6.99 -5.50
C ALA A 43 10.25 7.79 -6.60
N PRO A 44 9.57 8.76 -7.24
CA PRO A 44 10.26 9.77 -8.05
C PRO A 44 11.24 10.58 -7.19
N ASP A 45 12.24 11.20 -7.82
CA ASP A 45 13.19 12.08 -7.14
C ASP A 45 12.48 13.15 -6.29
N GLY A 46 12.91 13.28 -5.03
CA GLY A 46 12.34 14.22 -4.07
C GLY A 46 10.98 13.83 -3.50
N ILE A 47 10.47 12.63 -3.80
CA ILE A 47 9.30 12.03 -3.16
C ILE A 47 9.77 10.95 -2.19
N THR A 48 9.10 10.86 -1.05
CA THR A 48 9.29 9.80 -0.07
C THR A 48 7.95 9.21 0.35
N PHE A 49 7.96 7.93 0.68
CA PHE A 49 6.81 7.21 1.21
C PHE A 49 7.05 6.89 2.68
N ALA A 50 6.05 7.17 3.51
CA ALA A 50 6.00 6.72 4.89
C ALA A 50 4.62 6.11 5.14
N ALA A 51 4.54 5.11 6.00
CA ALA A 51 3.27 4.54 6.42
C ALA A 51 3.27 4.28 7.91
N SER A 52 2.11 4.44 8.55
CA SER A 52 1.90 4.11 9.96
C SER A 52 2.15 2.63 10.27
N ASN A 53 1.87 1.75 9.30
CA ASN A 53 2.25 0.34 9.28
C ASN A 53 2.32 -0.16 7.81
N ASN A 54 2.69 -1.42 7.62
CA ASN A 54 2.60 -2.11 6.34
C ASN A 54 1.26 -2.89 6.25
N PRO A 55 0.23 -2.39 5.55
CA PRO A 55 -1.09 -2.99 5.55
C PRO A 55 -1.10 -4.32 4.79
N ASN A 56 -1.79 -5.31 5.36
CA ASN A 56 -2.14 -6.53 4.65
C ASN A 56 -3.50 -6.38 3.97
N PHE A 57 -3.64 -6.96 2.77
CA PHE A 57 -4.88 -7.15 2.06
C PHE A 57 -5.21 -8.64 2.05
N TYR A 58 -6.38 -8.98 2.58
CA TYR A 58 -6.79 -10.35 2.79
C TYR A 58 -7.58 -10.90 1.60
N ALA A 59 -7.58 -12.23 1.46
CA ALA A 59 -8.30 -12.94 0.39
C ALA A 59 -9.81 -12.66 0.34
N TRP A 60 -10.40 -12.26 1.45
CA TRP A 60 -11.82 -11.91 1.58
C TRP A 60 -12.10 -10.40 1.40
N GLY A 61 -11.11 -9.63 0.92
CA GLY A 61 -11.27 -8.25 0.46
C GLY A 61 -11.17 -7.16 1.53
N LEU A 62 -10.96 -7.53 2.79
CA LEU A 62 -10.62 -6.62 3.89
C LEU A 62 -9.12 -6.28 3.88
N ALA A 63 -8.74 -5.24 4.62
CA ALA A 63 -7.35 -4.86 4.80
C ALA A 63 -7.06 -4.45 6.25
N ASP A 64 -5.78 -4.38 6.61
CA ASP A 64 -5.37 -3.63 7.81
C ASP A 64 -5.49 -2.13 7.53
N ALA A 65 -5.92 -1.38 8.54
CA ALA A 65 -5.95 0.07 8.44
C ALA A 65 -4.52 0.63 8.45
N ALA A 66 -4.26 1.59 7.57
CA ALA A 66 -2.97 2.25 7.48
C ALA A 66 -3.10 3.64 6.88
N ASP A 67 -2.51 4.63 7.53
CA ASP A 67 -2.25 5.93 6.90
C ASP A 67 -0.90 5.90 6.19
N ILE A 68 -0.92 6.27 4.92
CA ILE A 68 0.23 6.33 4.02
C ILE A 68 0.47 7.79 3.67
N THR A 69 1.62 8.32 4.06
CA THR A 69 2.05 9.67 3.73
C THR A 69 2.96 9.62 2.51
N VAL A 70 2.59 10.37 1.48
CA VAL A 70 3.43 10.66 0.32
C VAL A 70 3.95 12.09 0.49
N ALA A 71 5.22 12.25 0.83
CA ALA A 71 5.83 13.55 1.07
C ALA A 71 6.74 13.92 -0.10
N GLY A 72 6.51 15.10 -0.67
CA GLY A 72 7.44 15.76 -1.60
C GLY A 72 8.11 16.97 -0.95
N SER A 73 9.03 17.62 -1.67
CA SER A 73 9.81 18.76 -1.18
C SER A 73 8.98 19.95 -0.67
N THR A 74 7.75 20.12 -1.17
CA THR A 74 6.89 21.29 -0.88
C THR A 74 5.53 20.94 -0.29
N SER A 75 5.13 19.66 -0.30
CA SER A 75 3.77 19.26 0.10
C SER A 75 3.74 17.78 0.46
N SER A 76 2.84 17.41 1.35
CA SER A 76 2.56 16.02 1.72
C SER A 76 1.10 15.70 1.54
N VAL A 77 0.81 14.48 1.11
CA VAL A 77 -0.55 13.96 0.96
C VAL A 77 -0.68 12.69 1.80
N VAL A 78 -1.79 12.55 2.51
CA VAL A 78 -2.09 11.34 3.30
C VAL A 78 -3.20 10.54 2.64
N VAL A 79 -2.94 9.26 2.46
CA VAL A 79 -3.87 8.27 1.91
C VAL A 79 -4.17 7.26 3.01
N SER A 80 -5.43 7.13 3.39
CA SER A 80 -5.86 6.18 4.40
C SER A 80 -6.41 4.91 3.76
N VAL A 81 -5.87 3.76 4.14
CA VAL A 81 -6.42 2.44 3.88
C VAL A 81 -7.39 2.12 5.01
N LEU A 82 -8.63 1.83 4.67
CA LEU A 82 -9.66 1.44 5.63
C LEU A 82 -9.69 -0.09 5.84
N PRO A 83 -10.23 -0.56 6.98
CA PRO A 83 -10.42 -2.00 7.22
C PRO A 83 -11.26 -2.72 6.16
N SER A 84 -12.14 -1.98 5.48
CA SER A 84 -12.96 -2.48 4.37
C SER A 84 -12.15 -2.79 3.09
N GLY A 85 -10.87 -2.43 3.06
CA GLY A 85 -10.03 -2.45 1.86
C GLY A 85 -10.28 -1.27 0.92
N SER A 86 -11.11 -0.30 1.33
CA SER A 86 -11.27 0.97 0.63
C SER A 86 -10.09 1.91 0.89
N VAL A 87 -9.87 2.85 -0.03
CA VAL A 87 -8.81 3.85 0.07
C VAL A 87 -9.43 5.24 0.02
N GLU A 88 -9.12 6.08 0.99
CA GLU A 88 -9.60 7.45 1.09
C GLU A 88 -8.43 8.44 1.07
N HIS A 89 -8.65 9.62 0.51
CA HIS A 89 -7.64 10.69 0.47
C HIS A 89 -7.97 11.72 1.55
N ALA A 90 -7.01 11.98 2.45
CA ALA A 90 -7.08 13.10 3.38
C ALA A 90 -6.11 14.19 2.89
N ASN A 91 -6.65 15.30 2.39
CA ASN A 91 -5.85 16.52 2.19
C ASN A 91 -5.82 17.28 3.52
N TYR A 92 -4.61 17.56 4.02
CA TYR A 92 -4.37 18.49 5.11
C TYR A 92 -3.72 19.77 4.56
#